data_AF-A0A6J1YE36-F1
#
_entry.id   AF-A0A6J1YE36-F1
#
_cell.length_a   1.000
_cell.length_b   1.000
_cell.length_c   1.000
_cell.angle_alpha   90.00
_cell.angle_beta   90.00
_cell.angle_gamma   90.00
#
_symmetry.space_group_name_H-M   'P 1'
#
loop_
_entity.id
_entity.type
_entity.pdbx_description
1 polymer ?
#
loop_
_entity_poly.entity_id
_entity_poly.type
_entity_poly.pdbx_seq_one_letter_code
_entity_poly.pdbx_strand_id
1 'polypeptide(L)'
;MERWPEPVRGELHIFQKMEEELQARAGSPVLEYHAALVTGDLSRLELLMNEFFQDANVVFEIKKDEMEWQVKSPATFGLSGLWTLEYKRELTTPLCIAAARGHTACVRHLLSRGADPDASPGGQGALHEACLGGHTACAQLLLQHGADPDLLSAEGLAPLHLCRTAASLGCAQALLEHGASVQRAGGAGRDTPLHVAAQRGLDEHARLYLGRGAPVDARNGRGETALSAACGAARRPDEHARRLRLCALLLRRGAAADARDEDERSPLHKACGHALPGLARLLLRHGADAGALDYGGASPLARALQTAAFAAEAASQRTVQALLNHGSPSVWPDAFPKVLKTCAPAPMVIETLFNSYPQLRVSESWREVIPEEVFQMHQAFYRSLFALAHTPRCLQHLCRCAIRKLLGKKCFHLAPLLPLPKSLQNYLLLEPEGVLY
;
A
#
# COMPACT_ATOMS: atom_id res chain seq x y z
N MET A 1 2.03 19.85 -37.15
CA MET A 1 2.43 19.36 -35.82
C MET A 1 1.73 20.23 -34.80
N GLU A 2 0.47 19.92 -34.51
CA GLU A 2 -0.31 20.62 -33.48
C GLU A 2 -0.21 19.81 -32.19
N ARG A 3 0.21 20.48 -31.12
CA ARG A 3 0.29 19.92 -29.77
C ARG A 3 -1.11 19.51 -29.32
N TRP A 4 -1.23 18.27 -28.85
CA TRP A 4 -2.44 17.78 -28.22
C TRP A 4 -2.54 18.42 -26.83
N PRO A 5 -3.68 18.99 -26.43
CA PRO A 5 -3.83 19.53 -25.09
C PRO A 5 -3.83 18.37 -24.08
N GLU A 6 -3.08 18.53 -22.99
CA GLU A 6 -3.12 17.63 -21.85
C GLU A 6 -4.55 17.55 -21.28
N PRO A 7 -4.98 16.40 -20.72
CA PRO A 7 -6.24 16.32 -20.01
C PRO A 7 -6.18 17.25 -18.81
N VAL A 8 -6.92 18.35 -18.86
CA VAL A 8 -7.11 19.26 -17.74
C VAL A 8 -7.76 18.46 -16.61
N ARG A 9 -6.98 18.08 -15.59
CA ARG A 9 -7.51 17.68 -14.28
C ARG A 9 -7.98 18.94 -13.58
N GLY A 10 -9.17 19.41 -13.96
CA GLY A 10 -9.90 20.36 -13.17
C GLY A 10 -10.68 19.61 -12.11
N GLU A 11 -10.17 19.57 -10.87
CA GLU A 11 -11.07 19.50 -9.72
C GLU A 11 -11.88 20.81 -9.75
N LEU A 12 -13.05 20.77 -10.39
CA LEU A 12 -14.05 21.81 -10.18
C LEU A 12 -14.59 21.60 -8.77
N HIS A 13 -13.87 22.14 -7.79
CA HIS A 13 -14.45 22.49 -6.51
C HIS A 13 -15.52 23.54 -6.79
N ILE A 14 -16.76 23.07 -6.96
CA ILE A 14 -17.92 23.93 -6.77
C ILE A 14 -17.92 24.22 -5.27
N PHE A 15 -17.22 25.29 -4.90
CA PHE A 15 -17.40 25.94 -3.62
C PHE A 15 -18.90 26.22 -3.45
N GLN A 16 -19.44 25.70 -2.36
CA GLN A 16 -20.61 26.19 -1.63
C GLN A 16 -21.64 26.95 -2.47
N LYS A 17 -22.62 26.22 -3.01
CA LYS A 17 -23.95 26.79 -3.19
C LYS A 17 -24.89 26.32 -2.08
N MET A 18 -24.44 26.54 -0.84
CA MET A 18 -25.26 26.51 0.38
C MET A 18 -24.90 27.64 1.35
N GLU A 19 -24.08 28.62 0.93
CA GLU A 19 -23.82 29.84 1.72
C GLU A 19 -24.53 31.10 1.21
N GLU A 20 -25.20 31.08 0.04
CA GLU A 20 -25.91 32.26 -0.49
C GLU A 20 -27.45 32.21 -0.34
N GLU A 21 -28.02 31.18 0.27
CA GLU A 21 -29.38 31.22 0.83
C GLU A 21 -29.38 31.32 2.38
N LEU A 22 -28.26 31.78 2.96
CA LEU A 22 -28.02 31.83 4.41
C LEU A 22 -28.56 33.08 5.12
N GLN A 23 -29.46 33.87 4.52
CA GLN A 23 -29.86 35.15 5.13
C GLN A 23 -31.36 35.50 5.16
N ALA A 24 -32.30 34.60 4.80
CA ALA A 24 -33.70 35.03 4.79
C ALA A 24 -34.75 33.93 5.03
N ARG A 25 -34.61 33.15 6.10
CA ARG A 25 -35.73 32.48 6.80
C ARG A 25 -35.22 31.98 8.15
N ALA A 26 -35.92 32.30 9.24
CA ALA A 26 -35.68 31.69 10.54
C ALA A 26 -35.52 30.16 10.36
N GLY A 27 -34.41 29.63 10.85
CA GLY A 27 -33.90 28.30 10.49
C GLY A 27 -34.93 27.22 10.73
N SER A 28 -35.03 26.25 9.80
CA SER A 28 -35.88 25.10 10.07
C SER A 28 -35.32 24.34 11.28
N PRO A 29 -36.18 23.86 12.21
CA PRO A 29 -35.72 23.16 13.41
C PRO A 29 -34.88 21.91 13.09
N VAL A 30 -35.07 21.33 11.89
CA VAL A 30 -34.29 20.22 11.35
C VAL A 30 -32.84 20.64 11.05
N LEU A 31 -32.62 21.82 10.48
CA LEU A 31 -31.28 22.34 10.18
C LEU A 31 -30.54 22.74 11.45
N GLU A 32 -31.23 23.32 12.43
CA GLU A 32 -30.66 23.63 13.74
C GLU A 32 -30.29 22.36 14.50
N TYR A 33 -31.13 21.31 14.41
CA TYR A 33 -30.85 20.01 15.00
C TYR A 33 -29.66 19.33 14.34
N HIS A 34 -29.57 19.35 13.00
CA HIS A 34 -28.39 18.87 12.29
C HIS A 34 -27.14 19.67 12.66
N ALA A 35 -27.21 21.00 12.73
CA ALA A 35 -26.09 21.84 13.15
C ALA A 35 -25.63 21.50 14.57
N ALA A 36 -26.56 21.31 15.52
CA ALA A 36 -26.24 20.92 16.89
C ALA A 36 -25.56 19.54 16.97
N LEU A 37 -25.96 18.58 16.13
CA LEU A 37 -25.30 17.27 16.02
C LEU A 37 -23.87 17.37 15.45
N VAL A 38 -23.66 18.29 14.51
CA VAL A 38 -22.36 18.54 13.88
C VAL A 38 -21.41 19.26 14.85
N THR A 39 -21.90 20.26 15.59
CA THR A 39 -21.10 21.02 16.57
C THR A 39 -20.89 20.26 17.87
N GLY A 40 -21.81 19.37 18.24
CA GLY A 40 -21.77 18.63 19.51
C GLY A 40 -22.42 19.39 20.67
N ASP A 41 -23.27 20.37 20.39
CA ASP A 41 -23.95 21.19 21.40
C ASP A 41 -25.07 20.40 22.10
N LEU A 42 -24.72 19.67 23.16
CA LEU A 42 -25.67 18.83 23.91
C LEU A 42 -26.90 19.61 24.38
N SER A 43 -26.73 20.78 25.00
CA SER A 43 -27.85 21.54 25.56
C SER A 43 -28.88 21.94 24.51
N ARG A 44 -28.43 22.27 23.30
CA ARG A 44 -29.30 22.61 22.18
C ARG A 44 -29.98 21.37 21.61
N LEU A 45 -29.25 20.27 21.52
CA LEU A 45 -29.78 18.99 21.09
C LEU A 45 -30.90 18.50 22.03
N GLU A 46 -30.71 18.61 23.34
CA GLU A 46 -31.72 18.21 24.34
C GLU A 46 -33.00 19.04 24.25
N LEU A 47 -32.88 20.37 24.05
CA LEU A 47 -34.02 21.25 23.84
C LEU A 47 -34.79 20.88 22.57
N LEU A 48 -34.09 20.72 21.44
CA LEU A 48 -34.70 20.40 20.16
C LEU A 48 -35.36 19.02 20.14
N MET A 49 -34.78 18.01 20.82
CA MET A 49 -35.41 16.69 20.96
C MET A 49 -36.66 16.73 21.84
N ASN A 50 -36.65 17.51 22.92
CA ASN A 50 -37.82 17.64 23.79
C ASN A 50 -38.98 18.36 23.10
N GLU A 51 -38.69 19.36 22.27
CA GLU A 51 -39.72 20.19 21.63
C GLU A 51 -40.22 19.62 20.30
N PHE A 52 -39.33 19.07 19.45
CA PHE A 52 -39.65 18.79 18.04
C PHE A 52 -39.40 17.34 17.60
N PHE A 53 -38.49 16.59 18.24
CA PHE A 53 -38.09 15.25 17.79
C PHE A 53 -38.18 14.21 18.92
N GLN A 54 -39.37 13.64 19.11
CA GLN A 54 -39.58 12.57 20.09
C GLN A 54 -38.94 11.24 19.66
N ASP A 55 -38.88 10.97 18.35
CA ASP A 55 -38.23 9.80 17.78
C ASP A 55 -36.74 10.05 17.56
N ALA A 56 -35.88 9.25 18.20
CA ALA A 56 -34.42 9.38 18.05
C ALA A 56 -33.89 8.79 16.72
N ASN A 57 -34.72 8.04 15.99
CA ASN A 57 -34.37 7.32 14.76
C ASN A 57 -34.70 8.09 13.47
N VAL A 58 -34.71 9.43 13.51
CA VAL A 58 -34.91 10.26 12.32
C VAL A 58 -33.86 9.92 11.26
N VAL A 59 -34.26 9.81 10.01
CA VAL A 59 -33.34 9.63 8.87
C VAL A 59 -33.20 10.96 8.14
N PHE A 60 -31.99 11.51 8.14
CA PHE A 60 -31.63 12.65 7.31
C PHE A 60 -31.34 12.20 5.90
N GLU A 61 -31.91 12.89 4.93
CA GLU A 61 -31.57 12.75 3.52
C GLU A 61 -30.67 13.93 3.14
N ILE A 62 -29.37 13.68 3.04
CA ILE A 62 -28.41 14.67 2.55
C ILE A 62 -28.33 14.51 1.03
N LYS A 63 -28.76 15.56 0.31
CA LYS A 63 -28.68 15.62 -1.15
C LYS A 63 -27.37 16.26 -1.54
N LYS A 64 -26.48 15.50 -2.18
CA LYS A 64 -25.25 16.02 -2.74
C LYS A 64 -25.36 16.00 -4.26
N ASP A 65 -25.46 17.18 -4.86
CA ASP A 65 -25.51 17.33 -6.31
C ASP A 65 -24.10 17.25 -6.88
N GLU A 66 -23.62 16.03 -7.16
CA GLU A 66 -22.35 15.80 -7.84
C GLU A 66 -22.59 15.52 -9.33
N MET A 67 -21.89 16.25 -10.21
CA MET A 67 -21.85 15.93 -11.64
C MET A 67 -20.75 14.90 -11.89
N GLU A 68 -21.12 13.71 -12.35
CA GLU A 68 -20.16 12.70 -12.78
C GLU A 68 -20.05 12.67 -14.31
N TRP A 69 -18.83 12.56 -14.83
CA TRP A 69 -18.58 12.40 -16.25
C TRP A 69 -18.59 10.92 -16.61
N GLN A 70 -19.62 10.46 -17.33
CA GLN A 70 -19.68 9.07 -17.77
C GLN A 70 -19.10 8.91 -19.18
N VAL A 71 -18.03 8.12 -19.30
CA VAL A 71 -17.54 7.60 -20.59
C VAL A 71 -17.94 6.15 -20.69
N LYS A 72 -18.80 5.81 -21.65
CA LYS A 72 -19.12 4.39 -21.91
C LYS A 72 -19.16 3.98 -23.38
N SER A 73 -18.76 4.82 -24.34
CA SER A 73 -18.63 4.34 -25.72
C SER A 73 -17.49 5.02 -26.48
N PRO A 74 -16.58 4.24 -27.12
CA PRO A 74 -15.73 4.79 -28.17
C PRO A 74 -16.62 5.09 -29.37
N ALA A 75 -17.03 6.35 -29.52
CA ALA A 75 -17.65 6.79 -30.76
C ALA A 75 -16.56 6.91 -31.85
N THR A 76 -16.93 6.61 -33.10
CA THR A 76 -16.06 6.56 -34.29
C THR A 76 -15.32 7.89 -34.58
N PHE A 77 -15.65 8.97 -33.86
CA PHE A 77 -15.07 10.32 -34.00
C PHE A 77 -14.62 10.94 -32.65
N GLY A 78 -14.04 10.13 -31.75
CA GLY A 78 -13.42 10.61 -30.51
C GLY A 78 -14.25 10.39 -29.24
N LEU A 79 -13.62 10.63 -28.08
CA LEU A 79 -14.22 10.48 -26.74
C LEU A 79 -15.25 11.59 -26.51
N SER A 80 -16.52 11.35 -26.83
CA SER A 80 -17.63 12.15 -26.30
C SER A 80 -18.12 11.53 -24.98
N GLY A 81 -18.11 12.31 -23.91
CA GLY A 81 -18.70 11.92 -22.62
C GLY A 81 -19.78 12.91 -22.22
N LEU A 82 -20.85 12.39 -21.64
CA LEU A 82 -22.00 13.16 -21.17
C LEU A 82 -21.84 13.41 -19.67
N TRP A 83 -22.05 14.66 -19.25
CA TRP A 83 -22.23 14.97 -17.84
C TRP A 83 -23.64 14.56 -17.43
N THR A 84 -23.76 13.58 -16.55
CA THR A 84 -25.05 13.18 -15.97
C THR A 84 -25.09 13.62 -14.52
N LEU A 85 -26.15 14.33 -14.13
CA LEU A 85 -26.50 14.59 -12.75
C LEU A 85 -26.98 13.27 -12.13
N GLU A 86 -26.11 12.56 -11.43
CA GLU A 86 -26.53 11.45 -10.58
C GLU A 86 -26.82 11.98 -9.19
N TYR A 87 -28.07 11.80 -8.75
CA TYR A 87 -28.51 12.17 -7.41
C TYR A 87 -27.98 11.15 -6.40
N LYS A 88 -26.88 11.45 -5.71
CA LYS A 88 -26.46 10.66 -4.53
C LYS A 88 -27.31 11.08 -3.33
N ARG A 89 -28.22 10.20 -2.93
CA ARG A 89 -29.05 10.34 -1.72
C ARG A 89 -28.33 9.64 -0.57
N GLU A 90 -27.67 10.42 0.29
CA GLU A 90 -27.04 9.86 1.50
C GLU A 90 -28.05 9.88 2.64
N LEU A 91 -28.47 8.70 3.09
CA LEU A 91 -29.38 8.55 4.23
C LEU A 91 -28.54 8.36 5.50
N THR A 92 -28.68 9.23 6.49
CA THR A 92 -27.90 9.17 7.74
C THR A 92 -28.78 9.36 8.97
N THR A 93 -28.41 8.74 10.09
CA THR A 93 -29.10 8.96 11.37
C THR A 93 -28.37 9.99 12.23
N PRO A 94 -29.07 10.70 13.14
CA PRO A 94 -28.46 11.54 14.17
C PRO A 94 -27.33 10.85 14.91
N LEU A 95 -27.53 9.56 15.21
CA LEU A 95 -26.55 8.72 15.91
C LEU A 95 -25.27 8.53 15.07
N CYS A 96 -25.39 8.28 13.76
CA CYS A 96 -24.24 8.18 12.86
C CYS A 96 -23.46 9.50 12.80
N ILE A 97 -24.14 10.66 12.72
CA ILE A 97 -23.48 11.97 12.66
C ILE A 97 -22.70 12.25 13.96
N ALA A 98 -23.32 12.01 15.12
CA ALA A 98 -22.68 12.19 16.41
C ALA A 98 -21.49 11.24 16.60
N ALA A 99 -21.62 9.99 16.15
CA ALA A 99 -20.55 8.98 16.19
C ALA A 99 -19.38 9.34 15.27
N ALA A 100 -19.64 9.81 14.05
CA ALA A 100 -18.62 10.23 13.08
C ALA A 100 -17.74 11.37 13.59
N ARG A 101 -18.32 12.29 14.38
CA ARG A 101 -17.62 13.43 14.97
C ARG A 101 -16.99 13.15 16.34
N GLY A 102 -17.34 12.03 16.97
CA GLY A 102 -16.80 11.66 18.29
C GLY A 102 -17.51 12.33 19.47
N HIS A 103 -18.73 12.83 19.27
CA HIS A 103 -19.50 13.53 20.29
C HIS A 103 -20.15 12.54 21.26
N THR A 104 -19.35 12.01 22.19
CA THR A 104 -19.75 10.95 23.14
C THR A 104 -20.98 11.31 23.98
N ALA A 105 -21.11 12.56 24.41
CA ALA A 105 -22.25 13.03 25.20
C ALA A 105 -23.55 12.99 24.40
N CYS A 106 -23.52 13.44 23.14
CA CYS A 106 -24.66 13.38 22.23
C CYS A 106 -25.03 11.93 21.91
N VAL A 107 -24.05 11.06 21.64
CA VAL A 107 -24.28 9.62 21.42
C VAL A 107 -24.97 8.98 22.62
N ARG A 108 -24.49 9.26 23.85
CA ARG A 108 -25.13 8.75 25.07
C ARG A 108 -26.57 9.23 25.23
N HIS A 109 -26.83 10.52 24.98
CA HIS A 109 -28.18 11.07 25.07
C HIS A 109 -29.12 10.39 24.06
N LEU A 110 -28.69 10.26 22.80
CA LEU A 110 -29.47 9.62 21.73
C LEU A 110 -29.77 8.15 22.06
N LEU A 111 -28.80 7.39 22.56
CA LEU A 111 -29.00 6.00 22.99
C LEU A 111 -29.97 5.90 24.18
N SER A 112 -29.88 6.82 25.15
CA SER A 112 -30.82 6.86 26.28
C SER A 112 -32.27 7.13 25.88
N ARG A 113 -32.48 7.73 24.70
CA ARG A 113 -33.79 8.00 24.08
C ARG A 113 -34.29 6.87 23.19
N GLY A 114 -33.59 5.72 23.16
CA GLY A 114 -33.99 4.57 22.36
C GLY A 114 -33.56 4.65 20.89
N ALA A 115 -32.50 5.40 20.57
CA ALA A 115 -31.88 5.30 19.25
C ALA A 115 -31.39 3.87 19.01
N ASP A 116 -31.70 3.31 17.85
CA ASP A 116 -31.26 1.98 17.46
C ASP A 116 -29.78 2.03 17.04
N PRO A 117 -28.87 1.33 17.75
CA PRO A 117 -27.44 1.34 17.44
C PRO A 117 -27.09 0.67 16.09
N ASP A 118 -27.93 -0.24 15.61
CA ASP A 118 -27.71 -1.00 14.37
C ASP A 118 -28.39 -0.35 13.15
N ALA A 119 -29.08 0.77 13.33
CA ALA A 119 -29.72 1.49 12.24
C ALA A 119 -28.69 1.99 11.21
N SER A 120 -28.75 1.42 10.00
CA SER A 120 -27.85 1.74 8.89
C SER A 120 -28.60 2.13 7.60
N PRO A 121 -29.40 3.22 7.59
CA PRO A 121 -30.23 3.57 6.45
C PRO A 121 -29.42 3.94 5.20
N GLY A 122 -28.21 4.48 5.36
CA GLY A 122 -27.25 4.75 4.27
C GLY A 122 -26.26 3.63 4.02
N GLY A 123 -26.46 2.46 4.62
CA GLY A 123 -25.53 1.34 4.52
C GLY A 123 -24.29 1.45 5.42
N GLN A 124 -24.15 2.51 6.22
CA GLN A 124 -23.15 2.61 7.29
C GLN A 124 -23.87 2.91 8.61
N GLY A 125 -23.64 2.06 9.61
CA GLY A 125 -24.17 2.24 10.97
C GLY A 125 -23.27 3.12 11.83
N ALA A 126 -23.75 3.54 13.00
CA ALA A 126 -23.00 4.45 13.88
C ALA A 126 -21.66 3.86 14.36
N LEU A 127 -21.60 2.54 14.56
CA LEU A 127 -20.38 1.83 14.94
C LEU A 127 -19.31 1.90 13.84
N HIS A 128 -19.71 1.87 12.57
CA HIS A 128 -18.82 2.00 11.43
C HIS A 128 -18.15 3.38 11.40
N GLU A 129 -18.93 4.44 11.59
CA GLU A 129 -18.46 5.82 11.65
C GLU A 129 -17.51 6.07 12.82
N ALA A 130 -17.84 5.55 14.01
CA ALA A 130 -16.97 5.64 15.18
C ALA A 130 -15.61 4.95 14.92
N CYS A 131 -15.60 3.81 14.23
CA CYS A 131 -14.38 3.09 13.90
C CYS A 131 -13.54 3.80 12.81
N LEU A 132 -14.20 4.41 11.84
CA LEU A 132 -13.56 5.20 10.78
C LEU A 132 -12.88 6.46 11.36
N GLY A 133 -13.56 7.16 12.25
CA GLY A 133 -13.05 8.34 12.96
C GLY A 133 -12.04 8.03 14.07
N GLY A 134 -11.97 6.78 14.54
CA GLY A 134 -11.12 6.37 15.66
C GLY A 134 -11.63 6.82 17.02
N HIS A 135 -12.94 7.02 17.16
CA HIS A 135 -13.61 7.51 18.37
C HIS A 135 -13.91 6.35 19.33
N THR A 136 -12.91 5.99 20.14
CA THR A 136 -12.94 4.82 21.03
C THR A 136 -14.11 4.84 22.02
N ALA A 137 -14.35 5.99 22.64
CA ALA A 137 -15.42 6.16 23.63
C ALA A 137 -16.82 6.02 22.99
N CYS A 138 -17.02 6.51 21.77
CA CYS A 138 -18.28 6.31 21.05
C CYS A 138 -18.47 4.83 20.70
N ALA A 139 -17.44 4.15 20.20
CA ALA A 139 -17.51 2.73 19.87
C ALA A 139 -17.84 1.86 21.10
N GLN A 140 -17.21 2.13 22.25
CA GLN A 140 -17.50 1.44 23.50
C GLN A 140 -18.94 1.63 23.97
N LEU A 141 -19.46 2.87 23.91
CA LEU A 141 -20.85 3.16 24.29
C LEU A 141 -21.84 2.42 23.38
N LEU A 142 -21.60 2.43 22.06
CA LEU A 142 -22.47 1.72 21.11
C LEU A 142 -22.48 0.21 21.38
N LEU A 143 -21.31 -0.40 21.63
CA LEU A 143 -21.19 -1.82 21.95
C LEU A 143 -21.84 -2.20 23.29
N GLN A 144 -21.78 -1.31 24.29
CA GLN A 144 -22.47 -1.52 25.58
C GLN A 144 -23.99 -1.47 25.44
N HIS A 145 -24.50 -0.70 24.49
CA HIS A 145 -25.93 -0.61 24.17
C HIS A 145 -26.41 -1.69 23.19
N GLY A 146 -25.58 -2.70 22.89
CA GLY A 146 -25.98 -3.88 22.14
C GLY A 146 -25.77 -3.79 20.62
N ALA A 147 -24.97 -2.83 20.13
CA ALA A 147 -24.58 -2.78 18.72
C ALA A 147 -23.91 -4.09 18.27
N ASP A 148 -24.27 -4.63 17.12
CA ASP A 148 -23.62 -5.81 16.56
C ASP A 148 -22.19 -5.46 16.07
N PRO A 149 -21.14 -6.02 16.69
CA PRO A 149 -19.76 -5.73 16.32
C PRO A 149 -19.37 -6.23 14.92
N ASP A 150 -20.18 -7.10 14.31
CA ASP A 150 -19.95 -7.72 13.01
C ASP A 150 -20.94 -7.26 11.93
N LEU A 151 -21.79 -6.28 12.24
CA LEU A 151 -22.74 -5.69 11.28
C LEU A 151 -22.01 -5.26 10.00
N LEU A 152 -22.50 -5.65 8.83
CA LEU A 152 -21.86 -5.33 7.57
C LEU A 152 -22.37 -4.01 7.01
N SER A 153 -21.46 -3.16 6.52
CA SER A 153 -21.84 -2.01 5.72
C SER A 153 -22.40 -2.42 4.35
N ALA A 154 -22.94 -1.47 3.58
CA ALA A 154 -23.36 -1.70 2.19
C ALA A 154 -22.22 -2.17 1.27
N GLU A 155 -20.97 -1.84 1.62
CA GLU A 155 -19.78 -2.36 0.92
C GLU A 155 -19.39 -3.77 1.38
N GLY A 156 -20.12 -4.35 2.34
CA GLY A 156 -19.79 -5.62 2.96
C GLY A 156 -18.59 -5.55 3.89
N LEU A 157 -18.29 -4.38 4.47
CA LEU A 157 -17.19 -4.20 5.43
C LEU A 157 -17.71 -4.29 6.86
N ALA A 158 -17.11 -5.14 7.69
CA ALA A 158 -17.35 -5.12 9.14
C ALA A 158 -16.62 -3.92 9.81
N PRO A 159 -17.04 -3.46 11.00
CA PRO A 159 -16.45 -2.32 11.71
C PRO A 159 -14.93 -2.44 11.90
N LEU A 160 -14.42 -3.66 12.16
CA LEU A 160 -12.98 -3.94 12.27
C LEU A 160 -12.18 -3.58 11.00
N HIS A 161 -12.78 -3.65 9.81
CA HIS A 161 -12.13 -3.27 8.54
C HIS A 161 -12.03 -1.76 8.36
N LEU A 162 -12.79 -0.97 9.13
CA LEU A 162 -12.76 0.49 9.08
C LEU A 162 -11.73 1.09 10.02
N CYS A 163 -11.14 0.29 10.92
CA CYS A 163 -10.01 0.67 11.77
C CYS A 163 -8.71 0.83 10.95
N ARG A 164 -8.62 1.93 10.19
CA ARG A 164 -7.55 2.21 9.20
C ARG A 164 -6.49 3.19 9.71
N THR A 165 -6.66 3.74 10.90
CA THR A 165 -5.77 4.75 11.50
C THR A 165 -5.21 4.29 12.83
N ALA A 166 -4.07 4.85 13.27
CA ALA A 166 -3.49 4.52 14.57
C ALA A 166 -4.44 4.84 15.74
N ALA A 167 -5.24 5.91 15.63
CA ALA A 167 -6.23 6.31 16.63
C ALA A 167 -7.33 5.25 16.85
N SER A 168 -7.69 4.50 15.80
CA SER A 168 -8.71 3.45 15.86
C SER A 168 -8.29 2.18 16.63
N LEU A 169 -7.08 2.14 17.21
CA LEU A 169 -6.61 0.98 17.97
C LEU A 169 -7.53 0.66 19.16
N GLY A 170 -8.00 1.68 19.88
CA GLY A 170 -8.93 1.45 20.99
C GLY A 170 -10.31 0.97 20.51
N CYS A 171 -10.76 1.39 19.32
CA CYS A 171 -11.99 0.85 18.72
C CYS A 171 -11.81 -0.63 18.39
N ALA A 172 -10.68 -1.01 17.78
CA ALA A 172 -10.36 -2.40 17.48
C ALA A 172 -10.28 -3.26 18.75
N GLN A 173 -9.72 -2.74 19.85
CA GLN A 173 -9.72 -3.43 21.16
C GLN A 173 -11.15 -3.68 21.66
N ALA A 174 -11.98 -2.63 21.69
CA ALA A 174 -13.36 -2.71 22.16
C ALA A 174 -14.18 -3.71 21.32
N LEU A 175 -14.07 -3.66 20.00
CA LEU A 175 -14.76 -4.60 19.11
C LEU A 175 -14.42 -6.05 19.43
N LEU A 176 -13.14 -6.35 19.65
CA LEU A 176 -12.70 -7.73 19.95
C LEU A 176 -13.06 -8.18 21.36
N GLU A 177 -13.18 -7.26 22.31
CA GLU A 177 -13.68 -7.57 23.66
C GLU A 177 -15.17 -7.91 23.64
N HIS A 178 -15.93 -7.27 22.75
CA HIS A 178 -17.35 -7.54 22.53
C HIS A 178 -17.64 -8.65 21.51
N GLY A 179 -16.63 -9.43 21.11
CA GLY A 179 -16.81 -10.66 20.32
C GLY A 179 -16.72 -10.52 18.80
N ALA A 180 -16.22 -9.39 18.27
CA ALA A 180 -16.04 -9.23 16.83
C ALA A 180 -15.13 -10.31 16.21
N SER A 181 -15.48 -10.80 15.02
CA SER A 181 -14.70 -11.82 14.33
C SER A 181 -13.46 -11.25 13.63
N VAL A 182 -12.26 -11.65 14.08
CA VAL A 182 -10.97 -11.29 13.45
C VAL A 182 -10.76 -11.90 12.05
N GLN A 183 -11.55 -12.90 11.68
CA GLN A 183 -11.37 -13.66 10.44
C GLN A 183 -12.43 -13.34 9.38
N ARG A 184 -13.47 -12.60 9.75
CA ARG A 184 -14.54 -12.26 8.82
C ARG A 184 -13.95 -11.46 7.67
N ALA A 185 -14.09 -11.99 6.46
CA ALA A 185 -13.68 -11.30 5.24
C ALA A 185 -14.74 -10.28 4.85
N GLY A 186 -14.32 -9.09 4.44
CA GLY A 186 -15.20 -8.02 4.01
C GLY A 186 -14.78 -7.36 2.70
N GLY A 187 -15.72 -6.64 2.09
CA GLY A 187 -15.48 -5.87 0.87
C GLY A 187 -15.40 -6.72 -0.40
N ALA A 188 -15.33 -6.02 -1.55
CA ALA A 188 -15.18 -6.66 -2.86
C ALA A 188 -13.92 -7.55 -2.97
N GLY A 189 -12.85 -7.21 -2.23
CA GLY A 189 -11.60 -7.97 -2.18
C GLY A 189 -11.60 -9.16 -1.22
N ARG A 190 -12.67 -9.38 -0.42
CA ARG A 190 -12.69 -10.35 0.69
C ARG A 190 -11.46 -10.20 1.59
N ASP A 191 -11.08 -8.97 1.90
CA ASP A 191 -9.95 -8.67 2.77
C ASP A 191 -10.33 -9.00 4.21
N THR A 192 -9.40 -9.56 4.99
CA THR A 192 -9.58 -9.68 6.45
C THR A 192 -9.10 -8.41 7.16
N PRO A 193 -9.47 -8.17 8.43
CA PRO A 193 -8.98 -7.02 9.19
C PRO A 193 -7.45 -6.93 9.23
N LEU A 194 -6.77 -8.09 9.24
CA LEU A 194 -5.31 -8.17 9.18
C LEU A 194 -4.77 -7.67 7.83
N HIS A 195 -5.43 -7.95 6.70
CA HIS A 195 -5.05 -7.41 5.40
C HIS A 195 -5.15 -5.88 5.37
N VAL A 196 -6.23 -5.33 5.90
CA VAL A 196 -6.41 -3.87 5.96
C VAL A 196 -5.33 -3.22 6.82
N ALA A 197 -5.04 -3.77 8.00
CA ALA A 197 -3.96 -3.30 8.86
C ALA A 197 -2.59 -3.39 8.16
N ALA A 198 -2.35 -4.47 7.43
CA ALA A 198 -1.12 -4.70 6.68
C ALA A 198 -0.92 -3.70 5.53
N GLN A 199 -1.98 -3.41 4.75
CA GLN A 199 -1.96 -2.41 3.67
C GLN A 199 -1.64 -1.00 4.22
N ARG A 200 -2.14 -0.68 5.41
CA ARG A 200 -1.93 0.64 6.06
C ARG A 200 -0.64 0.71 6.89
N GLY A 201 0.04 -0.41 7.12
CA GLY A 201 1.26 -0.47 7.93
C GLY A 201 1.02 -0.25 9.43
N LEU A 202 -0.13 -0.71 9.95
CA LEU A 202 -0.53 -0.60 11.36
C LEU A 202 -0.01 -1.80 12.16
N ASP A 203 1.19 -1.69 12.73
CA ASP A 203 1.86 -2.78 13.44
C ASP A 203 1.21 -3.14 14.77
N GLU A 204 0.67 -2.17 15.50
CA GLU A 204 -0.07 -2.42 16.76
C GLU A 204 -1.41 -3.12 16.53
N HIS A 205 -2.17 -2.74 15.50
CA HIS A 205 -3.38 -3.47 15.10
C HIS A 205 -3.06 -4.91 14.69
N ALA A 206 -2.01 -5.10 13.88
CA ALA A 206 -1.57 -6.44 13.48
C ALA A 206 -1.15 -7.29 14.69
N ARG A 207 -0.45 -6.72 15.68
CA ARG A 207 -0.11 -7.42 16.94
C ARG A 207 -1.35 -7.91 17.67
N LEU A 208 -2.34 -7.04 17.78
CA LEU A 208 -3.58 -7.29 18.49
C LEU A 208 -4.41 -8.37 17.78
N TYR A 209 -4.59 -8.27 16.46
CA TYR A 209 -5.33 -9.28 15.69
C TYR A 209 -4.65 -10.66 15.76
N LEU A 210 -3.32 -10.72 15.61
CA LEU A 210 -2.58 -11.97 15.75
C LEU A 210 -2.60 -12.51 17.17
N GLY A 211 -2.65 -11.65 18.19
CA GLY A 211 -2.80 -12.05 19.60
C GLY A 211 -4.18 -12.64 19.91
N ARG A 212 -5.21 -12.28 19.14
CA ARG A 212 -6.58 -12.81 19.25
C ARG A 212 -6.86 -13.96 18.27
N GLY A 213 -5.81 -14.58 17.72
CA GLY A 213 -5.94 -15.80 16.91
C GLY A 213 -6.22 -15.57 15.42
N ALA A 214 -5.94 -14.38 14.87
CA ALA A 214 -6.05 -14.16 13.44
C ALA A 214 -5.05 -15.06 12.66
N PRO A 215 -5.49 -15.82 11.64
CA PRO A 215 -4.62 -16.62 10.79
C PRO A 215 -3.69 -15.72 9.99
N VAL A 216 -2.38 -15.91 10.16
CA VAL A 216 -1.33 -15.09 9.52
C VAL A 216 -1.34 -15.25 7.99
N ASP A 217 -1.58 -16.48 7.53
CA ASP A 217 -1.57 -16.86 6.10
C ASP A 217 -2.96 -16.93 5.48
N ALA A 218 -3.97 -16.28 6.09
CA ALA A 218 -5.26 -16.14 5.44
C ALA A 218 -5.09 -15.43 4.09
N ARG A 219 -5.83 -15.92 3.09
CA ARG A 219 -5.82 -15.38 1.74
C ARG A 219 -7.09 -14.59 1.49
N ASN A 220 -6.94 -13.39 0.93
CA ASN A 220 -8.08 -12.61 0.44
C ASN A 220 -8.59 -13.13 -0.91
N GLY A 221 -9.57 -12.46 -1.51
CA GLY A 221 -10.16 -12.82 -2.79
C GLY A 221 -9.22 -12.67 -4.00
N ARG A 222 -8.01 -12.13 -3.82
CA ARG A 222 -6.94 -12.07 -4.83
C ARG A 222 -5.84 -13.12 -4.58
N GLY A 223 -6.06 -14.02 -3.62
CA GLY A 223 -5.06 -14.98 -3.17
C GLY A 223 -3.89 -14.37 -2.38
N GLU A 224 -3.93 -13.08 -2.05
CA GLU A 224 -2.86 -12.40 -1.32
C GLU A 224 -2.94 -12.73 0.17
N THR A 225 -1.79 -12.90 0.81
CA THR A 225 -1.67 -12.92 2.28
C THR A 225 -1.48 -11.50 2.82
N ALA A 226 -1.69 -11.30 4.12
CA ALA A 226 -1.42 -10.02 4.77
C ALA A 226 0.02 -9.53 4.54
N LEU A 227 1.00 -10.46 4.51
CA LEU A 227 2.39 -10.13 4.17
C LEU A 227 2.52 -9.61 2.73
N SER A 228 1.89 -10.27 1.77
CA SER A 228 1.90 -9.85 0.36
C SER A 228 1.23 -8.47 0.17
N ALA A 229 0.08 -8.25 0.84
CA ALA A 229 -0.63 -6.97 0.82
C ALA A 229 0.20 -5.83 1.43
N ALA A 230 0.92 -6.07 2.53
CA ALA A 230 1.85 -5.09 3.10
C ALA A 230 2.97 -4.72 2.11
N CYS A 231 3.51 -5.69 1.37
CA CYS A 231 4.58 -5.45 0.41
C CYS A 231 4.13 -4.62 -0.80
N GLY A 232 2.89 -4.79 -1.26
CA GLY A 232 2.34 -4.08 -2.43
C GLY A 232 1.70 -2.71 -2.15
N ALA A 233 1.42 -2.39 -0.89
CA ALA A 233 0.75 -1.13 -0.55
C ALA A 233 1.71 0.07 -0.40
N ALA A 234 3.00 -0.09 -0.73
CA ALA A 234 4.01 0.93 -0.50
C ALA A 234 3.94 2.12 -1.46
N ARG A 235 3.49 3.27 -0.94
CA ARG A 235 3.36 4.51 -1.72
C ARG A 235 4.31 5.62 -1.26
N ARG A 236 4.56 5.76 0.05
CA ARG A 236 5.41 6.84 0.60
C ARG A 236 6.62 6.32 1.38
N PRO A 237 7.76 7.05 1.35
CA PRO A 237 8.99 6.66 2.04
C PRO A 237 8.83 6.54 3.56
N ASP A 238 8.05 7.42 4.18
CA ASP A 238 7.83 7.43 5.64
C ASP A 238 7.14 6.15 6.14
N GLU A 239 6.34 5.54 5.28
CA GLU A 239 5.62 4.32 5.58
C GLU A 239 6.50 3.07 5.42
N HIS A 240 7.67 3.16 4.77
CA HIS A 240 8.57 2.02 4.57
C HIS A 240 9.08 1.46 5.91
N ALA A 241 9.40 2.33 6.87
CA ALA A 241 9.87 1.90 8.19
C ALA A 241 8.78 1.15 8.97
N ARG A 242 7.54 1.66 8.96
CA ARG A 242 6.38 1.00 9.60
C ARG A 242 6.08 -0.35 8.95
N ARG A 243 6.07 -0.42 7.62
CA ARG A 243 5.88 -1.69 6.90
C ARG A 243 6.98 -2.68 7.19
N LEU A 244 8.24 -2.26 7.25
CA LEU A 244 9.34 -3.16 7.60
C LEU A 244 9.12 -3.79 8.98
N ARG A 245 8.67 -3.01 9.97
CA ARG A 245 8.32 -3.50 11.31
C ARG A 245 7.14 -4.47 11.26
N LEU A 246 6.09 -4.14 10.50
CA LEU A 246 4.92 -5.00 10.34
C LEU A 246 5.27 -6.33 9.63
N CYS A 247 6.01 -6.31 8.53
CA CYS A 247 6.44 -7.52 7.83
C CYS A 247 7.38 -8.36 8.69
N ALA A 248 8.28 -7.74 9.45
CA ALA A 248 9.11 -8.44 10.43
C ALA A 248 8.27 -9.14 11.50
N LEU A 249 7.18 -8.51 11.92
CA LEU A 249 6.25 -9.08 12.88
C LEU A 249 5.48 -10.28 12.31
N LEU A 250 4.95 -10.14 11.09
CA LEU A 250 4.25 -11.22 10.39
C LEU A 250 5.15 -12.44 10.19
N LEU A 251 6.38 -12.25 9.71
CA LEU A 251 7.34 -13.34 9.53
C LEU A 251 7.75 -14.00 10.85
N ARG A 252 7.91 -13.22 11.94
CA ARG A 252 8.14 -13.79 13.28
C ARG A 252 6.98 -14.63 13.79
N ARG A 253 5.75 -14.34 13.34
CA ARG A 253 4.54 -15.10 13.67
C ARG A 253 4.29 -16.27 12.71
N GLY A 254 5.23 -16.55 11.81
CA GLY A 254 5.19 -17.72 10.92
C GLY A 254 4.57 -17.45 9.55
N ALA A 255 4.43 -16.19 9.12
CA ALA A 255 3.93 -15.89 7.77
C ALA A 255 4.79 -16.56 6.68
N ALA A 256 4.14 -17.15 5.69
CA ALA A 256 4.81 -17.73 4.54
C ALA A 256 5.43 -16.63 3.65
N ALA A 257 6.76 -16.56 3.62
CA ALA A 257 7.51 -15.57 2.84
C ALA A 257 7.35 -15.75 1.32
N ASP A 258 6.94 -16.95 0.87
CA ASP A 258 6.76 -17.33 -0.53
C ASP A 258 5.29 -17.49 -0.95
N ALA A 259 4.36 -16.94 -0.17
CA ALA A 259 2.94 -17.00 -0.50
C ALA A 259 2.65 -16.31 -1.85
N ARG A 260 2.21 -17.08 -2.83
CA ARG A 260 1.85 -16.58 -4.16
C ARG A 260 0.39 -16.10 -4.19
N ASP A 261 0.17 -14.98 -4.84
CA ASP A 261 -1.16 -14.48 -5.20
C ASP A 261 -1.68 -15.12 -6.50
N GLU A 262 -2.86 -14.67 -6.97
CA GLU A 262 -3.45 -15.14 -8.23
C GLU A 262 -2.58 -14.91 -9.47
N ASP A 263 -1.74 -13.87 -9.47
CA ASP A 263 -0.79 -13.57 -10.55
C ASP A 263 0.54 -14.33 -10.39
N GLU A 264 0.59 -15.32 -9.50
CA GLU A 264 1.78 -16.03 -9.03
C GLU A 264 2.89 -15.13 -8.43
N ARG A 265 2.57 -13.89 -8.07
CA ARG A 265 3.54 -12.96 -7.48
C ARG A 265 3.75 -13.29 -6.02
N SER A 266 5.02 -13.52 -5.67
CA SER A 266 5.45 -13.63 -4.26
C SER A 266 5.54 -12.25 -3.61
N PRO A 267 5.57 -12.16 -2.25
CA PRO A 267 5.77 -10.89 -1.55
C PRO A 267 7.09 -10.21 -1.96
N LEU A 268 8.09 -11.01 -2.35
CA LEU A 268 9.37 -10.52 -2.87
C LEU A 268 9.20 -9.77 -4.20
N HIS A 269 8.34 -10.25 -5.12
CA HIS A 269 8.04 -9.52 -6.36
C HIS A 269 7.48 -8.12 -6.08
N LYS A 270 6.56 -8.01 -5.12
CA LYS A 270 5.95 -6.73 -4.72
C LYS A 270 6.98 -5.82 -4.04
N ALA A 271 7.79 -6.34 -3.12
CA ALA A 271 8.85 -5.58 -2.47
C ALA A 271 9.89 -5.04 -3.48
N CYS A 272 10.24 -5.84 -4.49
CA CYS A 272 11.12 -5.44 -5.59
C CYS A 272 10.47 -4.42 -6.53
N GLY A 273 9.17 -4.55 -6.79
CA GLY A 273 8.35 -3.61 -7.56
C GLY A 273 8.22 -2.20 -6.94
N HIS A 274 8.56 -2.04 -5.65
CA HIS A 274 8.60 -0.75 -4.97
C HIS A 274 10.01 -0.32 -4.54
N ALA A 275 11.05 -1.03 -5.01
CA ALA A 275 12.45 -0.77 -4.65
C ALA A 275 12.68 -0.66 -3.13
N LEU A 276 12.16 -1.63 -2.36
CA LEU A 276 12.28 -1.68 -0.89
C LEU A 276 13.43 -2.60 -0.42
N PRO A 277 14.70 -2.14 -0.35
CA PRO A 277 15.85 -3.00 -0.05
C PRO A 277 15.78 -3.64 1.33
N GLY A 278 15.27 -2.90 2.33
CA GLY A 278 15.12 -3.43 3.68
C GLY A 278 14.16 -4.61 3.74
N LEU A 279 13.03 -4.51 3.01
CA LEU A 279 12.00 -5.52 2.97
C LEU A 279 12.42 -6.73 2.13
N ALA A 280 13.01 -6.51 0.95
CA ALA A 280 13.55 -7.58 0.12
C ALA A 280 14.58 -8.41 0.87
N ARG A 281 15.55 -7.77 1.55
CA ARG A 281 16.55 -8.47 2.38
C ARG A 281 15.91 -9.24 3.54
N LEU A 282 14.86 -8.71 4.14
CA LEU A 282 14.15 -9.36 5.23
C LEU A 282 13.42 -10.61 4.73
N LEU A 283 12.71 -10.53 3.61
CA LEU A 283 12.04 -11.68 2.98
C LEU A 283 13.04 -12.78 2.56
N LEU A 284 14.15 -12.38 1.91
CA LEU A 284 15.20 -13.32 1.49
C LEU A 284 15.86 -14.06 2.67
N ARG A 285 16.05 -13.38 3.82
CA ARG A 285 16.54 -14.01 5.05
C ARG A 285 15.56 -15.02 5.66
N HIS A 286 14.27 -14.82 5.42
CA HIS A 286 13.21 -15.74 5.83
C HIS A 286 12.90 -16.80 4.77
N GLY A 287 13.78 -16.99 3.78
CA GLY A 287 13.72 -18.11 2.84
C GLY A 287 12.99 -17.83 1.54
N ALA A 288 12.61 -16.57 1.25
CA ALA A 288 11.91 -16.25 0.01
C ALA A 288 12.74 -16.63 -1.24
N ASP A 289 12.10 -17.26 -2.23
CA ASP A 289 12.78 -17.70 -3.44
C ASP A 289 13.03 -16.53 -4.41
N ALA A 290 14.30 -16.19 -4.56
CA ALA A 290 14.75 -15.12 -5.46
C ALA A 290 14.58 -15.47 -6.96
N GLY A 291 14.37 -16.75 -7.29
CA GLY A 291 14.21 -17.25 -8.65
C GLY A 291 12.76 -17.52 -9.07
N ALA A 292 11.78 -17.27 -8.21
CA ALA A 292 10.38 -17.47 -8.54
C ALA A 292 9.96 -16.61 -9.74
N LEU A 293 9.07 -17.12 -10.58
CA LEU A 293 8.52 -16.37 -11.72
C LEU A 293 7.06 -16.05 -11.43
N ASP A 294 6.63 -14.84 -11.80
CA ASP A 294 5.21 -14.49 -11.86
C ASP A 294 4.55 -15.08 -13.12
N TYR A 295 3.23 -14.93 -13.24
CA TYR A 295 2.47 -15.39 -14.41
C TYR A 295 2.98 -14.78 -15.73
N GLY A 296 3.58 -13.58 -15.67
CA GLY A 296 4.20 -12.91 -16.82
C GLY A 296 5.62 -13.39 -17.14
N GLY A 297 6.14 -14.39 -16.43
CA GLY A 297 7.51 -14.89 -16.57
C GLY A 297 8.57 -13.92 -16.05
N ALA A 298 8.18 -12.90 -15.29
CA ALA A 298 9.12 -11.95 -14.70
C ALA A 298 9.59 -12.45 -13.33
N SER A 299 10.90 -12.38 -13.11
CA SER A 299 11.50 -12.64 -11.80
C SER A 299 11.45 -11.39 -10.90
N PRO A 300 11.68 -11.52 -9.58
CA PRO A 300 11.81 -10.39 -8.68
C PRO A 300 12.92 -9.43 -9.12
N LEU A 301 14.00 -9.98 -9.69
CA LEU A 301 15.09 -9.19 -10.28
C LEU A 301 14.58 -8.36 -11.47
N ALA A 302 13.82 -8.94 -12.38
CA ALA A 302 13.25 -8.21 -13.51
C ALA A 302 12.34 -7.06 -13.05
N ARG A 303 11.54 -7.25 -12.00
CA ARG A 303 10.72 -6.19 -11.38
C ARG A 303 11.59 -5.08 -10.76
N ALA A 304 12.63 -5.44 -10.01
CA ALA A 304 13.57 -4.48 -9.43
C ALA A 304 14.25 -3.62 -10.52
N LEU A 305 14.62 -4.21 -11.66
CA LEU A 305 15.23 -3.49 -12.77
C LEU A 305 14.28 -2.53 -13.48
N GLN A 306 13.00 -2.91 -13.65
CA GLN A 306 11.98 -2.01 -14.19
C GLN A 306 11.79 -0.77 -13.29
N THR A 307 11.85 -0.96 -11.97
CA THR A 307 11.73 0.15 -11.01
C THR A 307 12.99 0.97 -10.88
N ALA A 308 14.16 0.40 -11.20
CA ALA A 308 15.45 1.07 -11.06
C ALA A 308 15.58 2.33 -11.93
N ALA A 309 14.80 2.42 -13.02
CA ALA A 309 14.74 3.61 -13.87
C ALA A 309 14.11 4.83 -13.18
N PHE A 310 13.22 4.60 -12.21
CA PHE A 310 12.39 5.66 -11.60
C PHE A 310 12.66 5.84 -10.10
N ALA A 311 13.18 4.82 -9.43
CA ALA A 311 13.46 4.84 -8.01
C ALA A 311 14.87 5.36 -7.69
N ALA A 312 15.09 5.76 -6.45
CA ALA A 312 16.40 6.20 -5.97
C ALA A 312 17.48 5.13 -6.24
N GLU A 313 18.56 5.52 -6.92
CA GLU A 313 19.61 4.61 -7.40
C GLU A 313 20.13 3.69 -6.29
N ALA A 314 20.43 4.24 -5.10
CA ALA A 314 20.95 3.49 -3.97
C ALA A 314 19.96 2.45 -3.41
N ALA A 315 18.65 2.65 -3.55
CA ALA A 315 17.65 1.68 -3.08
C ALA A 315 17.57 0.49 -4.06
N SER A 316 17.52 0.80 -5.36
CA SER A 316 17.48 -0.17 -6.45
C SER A 316 18.75 -1.04 -6.50
N GLN A 317 19.91 -0.42 -6.32
CA GLN A 317 21.20 -1.10 -6.24
C GLN A 317 21.19 -2.12 -5.09
N ARG A 318 20.78 -1.71 -3.89
CA ARG A 318 20.73 -2.61 -2.72
C ARG A 318 19.74 -3.76 -2.90
N THR A 319 18.60 -3.53 -3.57
CA THR A 319 17.65 -4.62 -3.89
C THR A 319 18.26 -5.62 -4.86
N VAL A 320 18.88 -5.16 -5.95
CA VAL A 320 19.50 -6.02 -6.97
C VAL A 320 20.67 -6.81 -6.38
N GLN A 321 21.53 -6.15 -5.60
CA GLN A 321 22.63 -6.77 -4.89
C GLN A 321 22.12 -7.89 -3.95
N ALA A 322 21.07 -7.63 -3.17
CA ALA A 322 20.49 -8.63 -2.27
C ALA A 322 19.96 -9.84 -3.05
N LEU A 323 19.21 -9.64 -4.13
CA LEU A 323 18.66 -10.72 -4.96
C LEU A 323 19.77 -11.60 -5.56
N LEU A 324 20.81 -11.00 -6.13
CA LEU A 324 21.94 -11.74 -6.71
C LEU A 324 22.72 -12.52 -5.65
N ASN A 325 22.85 -12.00 -4.44
CA ASN A 325 23.53 -12.68 -3.32
C ASN A 325 22.72 -13.85 -2.73
N HIS A 326 21.41 -13.86 -2.94
CA HIS A 326 20.54 -14.98 -2.58
C HIS A 326 20.30 -15.96 -3.74
N GLY A 327 21.01 -15.77 -4.86
CA GLY A 327 21.00 -16.71 -6.00
C GLY A 327 19.88 -16.49 -6.99
N SER A 328 19.37 -15.26 -7.14
CA SER A 328 18.52 -14.91 -8.28
C SER A 328 19.22 -15.25 -9.60
N PRO A 329 18.52 -15.80 -10.59
CA PRO A 329 19.07 -15.98 -11.93
C PRO A 329 19.44 -14.61 -12.51
N SER A 330 20.61 -14.52 -13.13
CA SER A 330 21.04 -13.33 -13.87
C SER A 330 20.18 -13.15 -15.13
N VAL A 331 20.11 -11.92 -15.64
CA VAL A 331 19.42 -11.61 -16.89
C VAL A 331 20.09 -12.38 -18.05
N TRP A 332 19.32 -12.78 -19.05
CA TRP A 332 19.91 -13.37 -20.26
C TRP A 332 20.90 -12.39 -20.92
N PRO A 333 22.11 -12.85 -21.33
CA PRO A 333 23.12 -11.98 -21.93
C PRO A 333 22.61 -11.13 -23.10
N ASP A 334 21.79 -11.70 -23.98
CA ASP A 334 21.26 -11.00 -25.16
C ASP A 334 20.18 -9.97 -24.81
N ALA A 335 19.57 -10.07 -23.62
CA ALA A 335 18.63 -9.09 -23.11
C ALA A 335 19.32 -7.96 -22.33
N PHE A 336 20.63 -8.06 -22.07
CA PHE A 336 21.39 -7.05 -21.35
C PHE A 336 21.35 -5.64 -21.98
N PRO A 337 21.39 -5.46 -23.31
CA PRO A 337 21.27 -4.13 -23.92
C PRO A 337 19.94 -3.43 -23.57
N LYS A 338 18.84 -4.19 -23.41
CA LYS A 338 17.55 -3.63 -22.98
C LYS A 338 17.62 -3.14 -21.53
N VAL A 339 18.27 -3.92 -20.65
CA VAL A 339 18.50 -3.53 -19.26
C VAL A 339 19.41 -2.31 -19.17
N LEU A 340 20.46 -2.26 -20.00
CA LEU A 340 21.35 -1.10 -20.09
C LEU A 340 20.59 0.16 -20.47
N LYS A 341 19.65 0.07 -21.43
CA LYS A 341 18.76 1.19 -21.79
C LYS A 341 17.92 1.66 -20.61
N THR A 342 17.27 0.73 -19.90
CA THR A 342 16.34 1.05 -18.82
C THR A 342 17.05 1.55 -17.56
N CYS A 343 18.21 0.98 -17.22
CA CYS A 343 18.97 1.29 -16.02
C CYS A 343 20.16 2.23 -16.29
N ALA A 344 20.24 2.85 -17.47
CA ALA A 344 21.27 3.84 -17.81
C ALA A 344 21.51 4.91 -16.72
N PRO A 345 20.48 5.52 -16.10
CA PRO A 345 20.69 6.54 -15.06
C PRO A 345 21.18 5.97 -13.72
N ALA A 346 21.34 4.65 -13.60
CA ALA A 346 21.72 3.96 -12.37
C ALA A 346 22.98 3.09 -12.61
N PRO A 347 24.17 3.68 -12.81
CA PRO A 347 25.41 2.95 -13.07
C PRO A 347 25.76 1.92 -12.00
N MET A 348 25.44 2.17 -10.73
CA MET A 348 25.73 1.19 -9.67
C MET A 348 24.91 -0.10 -9.85
N VAL A 349 23.69 -0.02 -10.37
CA VAL A 349 22.86 -1.20 -10.69
C VAL A 349 23.51 -1.98 -11.83
N ILE A 350 23.93 -1.28 -12.89
CA ILE A 350 24.62 -1.90 -14.05
C ILE A 350 25.90 -2.58 -13.59
N GLU A 351 26.68 -1.93 -12.72
CA GLU A 351 27.91 -2.48 -12.15
C GLU A 351 27.63 -3.80 -11.41
N THR A 352 26.67 -3.81 -10.48
CA THR A 352 26.32 -5.03 -9.73
C THR A 352 25.85 -6.18 -10.62
N LEU A 353 25.07 -5.87 -11.67
CA LEU A 353 24.64 -6.88 -12.65
C LEU A 353 25.82 -7.41 -13.46
N PHE A 354 26.62 -6.52 -14.05
CA PHE A 354 27.76 -6.88 -14.89
C PHE A 354 28.76 -7.75 -14.12
N ASN A 355 28.98 -7.39 -12.86
CA ASN A 355 29.81 -8.11 -11.91
C ASN A 355 29.29 -9.53 -11.57
N SER A 356 28.03 -9.83 -11.81
CA SER A 356 27.48 -11.19 -11.64
C SER A 356 27.86 -12.15 -12.76
N TYR A 357 28.23 -11.65 -13.94
CA TYR A 357 28.57 -12.48 -15.11
C TYR A 357 30.03 -12.91 -15.09
N PRO A 358 30.34 -14.20 -15.36
CA PRO A 358 31.72 -14.64 -15.58
C PRO A 358 32.34 -13.95 -16.79
N GLN A 359 31.61 -13.92 -17.91
CA GLN A 359 31.99 -13.26 -19.15
C GLN A 359 30.73 -12.72 -19.83
N LEU A 360 30.74 -11.43 -20.19
CA LEU A 360 29.73 -10.77 -21.00
C LEU A 360 30.45 -9.99 -22.09
N ARG A 361 30.12 -10.26 -23.37
CA ARG A 361 30.77 -9.59 -24.49
C ARG A 361 30.19 -8.19 -24.65
N VAL A 362 30.94 -7.18 -24.25
CA VAL A 362 30.57 -5.78 -24.46
C VAL A 362 30.73 -5.46 -25.94
N SER A 363 29.68 -4.90 -26.56
CA SER A 363 29.72 -4.42 -27.94
C SER A 363 29.74 -2.90 -27.97
N GLU A 364 30.45 -2.32 -28.95
CA GLU A 364 30.45 -0.86 -29.17
C GLU A 364 29.05 -0.32 -29.48
N SER A 365 28.18 -1.16 -30.08
CA SER A 365 26.77 -0.83 -30.34
C SER A 365 25.97 -0.47 -29.08
N TRP A 366 26.43 -0.86 -27.89
CA TRP A 366 25.76 -0.51 -26.63
C TRP A 366 25.85 0.98 -26.31
N ARG A 367 26.83 1.69 -26.89
CA ARG A 367 26.95 3.15 -26.77
C ARG A 367 25.72 3.86 -27.35
N GLU A 368 25.19 3.38 -28.46
CA GLU A 368 24.03 3.97 -29.15
C GLU A 368 22.73 3.86 -28.32
N VAL A 369 22.70 2.94 -27.35
CA VAL A 369 21.55 2.65 -26.51
C VAL A 369 21.47 3.60 -25.30
N ILE A 370 22.59 4.23 -24.92
CA ILE A 370 22.71 5.09 -23.75
C ILE A 370 22.43 6.55 -24.16
N PRO A 371 21.53 7.27 -23.47
CA PRO A 371 21.35 8.70 -23.71
C PRO A 371 22.66 9.48 -23.45
N GLU A 372 23.03 10.39 -24.35
CA GLU A 372 24.30 11.12 -24.29
C GLU A 372 24.45 11.93 -22.98
N GLU A 373 23.35 12.49 -22.47
CA GLU A 373 23.28 13.20 -21.19
C GLU A 373 23.75 12.33 -20.03
N VAL A 374 23.26 11.09 -19.96
CA VAL A 374 23.59 10.11 -18.91
C VAL A 374 25.04 9.64 -19.06
N PHE A 375 25.50 9.45 -20.30
CA PHE A 375 26.88 9.09 -20.58
C PHE A 375 27.86 10.16 -20.10
N GLN A 376 27.53 11.45 -20.28
CA GLN A 376 28.35 12.55 -19.79
C GLN A 376 28.34 12.65 -18.26
N MET A 377 27.20 12.47 -17.61
CA MET A 377 27.10 12.49 -16.14
C MET A 377 27.93 11.37 -15.48
N HIS A 378 27.97 10.18 -16.08
CA HIS A 378 28.66 9.01 -15.52
C HIS A 378 29.84 8.54 -16.38
N GLN A 379 30.57 9.50 -16.96
CA GLN A 379 31.60 9.23 -17.96
C GLN A 379 32.70 8.27 -17.47
N ALA A 380 33.12 8.38 -16.20
CA ALA A 380 34.15 7.51 -15.62
C ALA A 380 33.73 6.04 -15.63
N PHE A 381 32.49 5.76 -15.21
CA PHE A 381 31.94 4.40 -15.19
C PHE A 381 31.82 3.82 -16.60
N TYR A 382 31.18 4.55 -17.53
CA TYR A 382 30.97 4.04 -18.87
C TYR A 382 32.27 3.87 -19.66
N ARG A 383 33.27 4.74 -19.46
CA ARG A 383 34.60 4.52 -20.03
C ARG A 383 35.24 3.22 -19.55
N SER A 384 35.10 2.90 -18.26
CA SER A 384 35.59 1.62 -17.73
C SER A 384 34.84 0.42 -18.30
N LEU A 385 33.51 0.53 -18.49
CA LEU A 385 32.70 -0.52 -19.11
C LEU A 385 33.12 -0.81 -20.55
N PHE A 386 33.32 0.23 -21.37
CA PHE A 386 33.69 0.05 -22.78
C PHE A 386 35.15 -0.37 -22.97
N ALA A 387 36.05 -0.06 -22.03
CA ALA A 387 37.42 -0.58 -22.04
C ALA A 387 37.47 -2.12 -21.97
N LEU A 388 36.43 -2.74 -21.43
CA LEU A 388 36.28 -4.20 -21.34
C LEU A 388 35.81 -4.87 -22.63
N ALA A 389 35.48 -4.11 -23.69
CA ALA A 389 35.07 -4.67 -24.98
C ALA A 389 36.19 -5.49 -25.65
N HIS A 390 37.45 -5.13 -25.41
CA HIS A 390 38.62 -5.75 -26.04
C HIS A 390 39.55 -6.46 -25.06
N THR A 391 39.19 -6.53 -23.78
CA THR A 391 40.07 -7.07 -22.73
C THR A 391 39.38 -8.19 -21.92
N PRO A 392 40.09 -9.29 -21.62
CA PRO A 392 39.56 -10.31 -20.71
C PRO A 392 39.46 -9.74 -19.29
N ARG A 393 38.46 -10.20 -18.54
CA ARG A 393 38.29 -9.81 -17.13
C ARG A 393 39.48 -10.27 -16.29
N CYS A 394 39.80 -9.50 -15.26
CA CYS A 394 40.90 -9.81 -14.34
C CYS A 394 40.71 -11.18 -13.65
N LEU A 395 41.83 -11.82 -13.26
CA LEU A 395 41.80 -13.10 -12.54
C LEU A 395 40.97 -13.03 -11.26
N GLN A 396 41.03 -11.90 -10.54
CA GLN A 396 40.25 -11.65 -9.34
C GLN A 396 38.72 -11.73 -9.61
N HIS A 397 38.25 -11.21 -10.74
CA HIS A 397 36.85 -11.31 -11.16
C HIS A 397 36.45 -12.76 -11.43
N LEU A 398 37.29 -13.51 -12.14
CA LEU A 398 37.05 -14.92 -12.42
C LEU A 398 37.01 -15.75 -11.13
N CYS A 399 37.91 -15.47 -10.17
CA CYS A 399 37.89 -16.07 -8.84
C CYS A 399 36.59 -15.76 -8.09
N ARG A 400 36.12 -14.51 -8.12
CA ARG A 400 34.81 -14.16 -7.53
C ARG A 400 33.68 -14.97 -8.14
N CYS A 401 33.58 -15.05 -9.46
CA CYS A 401 32.53 -15.81 -10.13
C CYS A 401 32.60 -17.30 -9.78
N ALA A 402 33.79 -17.88 -9.71
CA ALA A 402 33.99 -19.27 -9.30
C ALA A 402 33.53 -19.51 -7.85
N ILE A 403 33.95 -18.64 -6.91
CA ILE A 403 33.56 -18.73 -5.50
C ILE A 403 32.04 -18.59 -5.35
N ARG A 404 31.43 -17.62 -6.02
CA ARG A 404 29.96 -17.42 -5.99
C ARG A 404 29.21 -18.62 -6.56
N LYS A 405 29.73 -19.24 -7.63
CA LYS A 405 29.16 -20.47 -8.20
C LYS A 405 29.18 -21.63 -7.20
N LEU A 406 30.22 -21.74 -6.38
CA LEU A 406 30.32 -22.75 -5.33
C LEU A 406 29.36 -22.46 -4.15
N LEU A 407 29.24 -21.19 -3.75
CA LEU A 407 28.40 -20.78 -2.62
C LEU A 407 26.90 -20.77 -2.97
N GLY A 408 26.54 -20.60 -4.25
CA GLY A 408 25.17 -20.65 -4.76
C GLY A 408 24.21 -19.68 -4.03
N LYS A 409 23.02 -20.17 -3.66
CA LYS A 409 22.00 -19.37 -2.92
C LYS A 409 22.46 -18.91 -1.53
N LYS A 410 23.55 -19.48 -1.01
CA LYS A 410 24.06 -19.21 0.35
C LYS A 410 25.18 -18.16 0.36
N CYS A 411 25.49 -17.51 -0.76
CA CYS A 411 26.55 -16.48 -0.83
C CYS A 411 26.42 -15.44 0.28
N PHE A 412 25.20 -14.93 0.53
CA PHE A 412 24.96 -13.93 1.57
C PHE A 412 25.34 -14.40 2.99
N HIS A 413 25.10 -15.67 3.32
CA HIS A 413 25.35 -16.21 4.65
C HIS A 413 26.78 -16.71 4.84
N LEU A 414 27.38 -17.27 3.79
CA LEU A 414 28.67 -17.92 3.86
C LEU A 414 29.85 -16.97 3.58
N ALA A 415 29.67 -15.94 2.73
CA ALA A 415 30.76 -15.02 2.41
C ALA A 415 31.34 -14.28 3.63
N PRO A 416 30.53 -13.82 4.61
CA PRO A 416 31.06 -13.20 5.83
C PRO A 416 31.80 -14.16 6.78
N LEU A 417 31.59 -15.48 6.63
CA LEU A 417 32.24 -16.51 7.45
C LEU A 417 33.60 -16.94 6.89
N LEU A 418 33.94 -16.52 5.67
CA LEU A 418 35.24 -16.83 5.07
C LEU A 418 36.35 -16.02 5.75
N PRO A 419 37.54 -16.61 5.98
CA PRO A 419 38.71 -15.94 6.56
C PRO A 419 39.36 -15.01 5.52
N LEU A 420 38.61 -14.02 5.05
CA LEU A 420 39.01 -13.03 4.06
C LEU A 420 38.92 -11.62 4.65
N PRO A 421 39.79 -10.69 4.23
CA PRO A 421 39.63 -9.26 4.54
C PRO A 421 38.24 -8.75 4.14
N LYS A 422 37.72 -7.79 4.90
CA LYS A 422 36.38 -7.24 4.69
C LYS A 422 36.19 -6.64 3.29
N SER A 423 37.22 -6.05 2.71
CA SER A 423 37.21 -5.56 1.32
C SER A 423 36.92 -6.68 0.31
N LEU A 424 37.56 -7.85 0.46
CA LEU A 424 37.32 -9.00 -0.40
C LEU A 424 35.96 -9.65 -0.15
N GLN A 425 35.48 -9.66 1.11
CA GLN A 425 34.12 -10.11 1.41
C GLN A 425 33.08 -9.22 0.72
N ASN A 426 33.26 -7.90 0.78
CA ASN A 426 32.40 -6.93 0.12
C ASN A 426 32.43 -7.08 -1.41
N TYR A 427 33.63 -7.29 -1.98
CA TYR A 427 33.81 -7.59 -3.40
C TYR A 427 33.05 -8.87 -3.84
N LEU A 428 33.12 -9.94 -3.02
CA LEU A 428 32.35 -11.18 -3.24
C LEU A 428 30.83 -10.95 -3.19
N LEU A 429 30.37 -10.03 -2.33
CA LEU A 429 28.97 -9.65 -2.15
C LEU A 429 28.48 -8.59 -3.17
N LEU A 430 29.26 -8.33 -4.23
CA LEU A 430 28.90 -7.38 -5.30
C LEU A 430 28.66 -5.96 -4.77
N GLU A 431 29.45 -5.49 -3.81
CA GLU A 431 29.45 -4.06 -3.51
C GLU A 431 30.03 -3.27 -4.70
N PRO A 432 29.36 -2.20 -5.15
CA PRO A 432 29.82 -1.39 -6.26
C PRO A 432 30.98 -0.47 -5.84
N GLU A 433 32.02 -0.42 -6.67
CA GLU A 433 33.21 0.42 -6.51
C GLU A 433 33.18 1.66 -7.44
N GLY A 434 32.22 1.70 -8.37
CA GLY A 434 32.04 2.78 -9.35
C GLY A 434 32.90 2.62 -10.60
N VAL A 435 33.72 1.58 -10.67
CA VAL A 435 34.65 1.28 -11.77
C VAL A 435 34.68 -0.23 -12.00
N LEU A 436 34.76 -0.65 -13.27
CA LEU A 436 34.90 -2.06 -13.64
C LEU A 436 36.35 -2.39 -14.00
N TYR A 437 36.89 -3.47 -13.42
CA TYR A 437 38.28 -3.95 -13.58
C TYR A 437 38.44 -5.23 -14.38
#